data_AF-A0A6L6BVF6-F1
#
_entry.id   AF-A0A6L6BVF6-F1
#
_cell.length_a   1.000
_cell.length_b   1.000
_cell.length_c   1.000
_cell.angle_alpha   90.00
_cell.angle_beta   90.00
_cell.angle_gamma   90.00
#
_symmetry.space_group_name_H-M   'P 1'
#
loop_
_entity.id
_entity.type
_entity.pdbx_description
1 polymer ?
#
loop_
_entity_poly.entity_id
_entity_poly.type
_entity_poly.pdbx_seq_one_letter_code
_entity_poly.pdbx_strand_id
1 'polypeptide(L)' 'MSGPLAEGDLVQFLDNKGRRYQAVLTIGKEFHSHSGYIAH' A
#
# COMPACT_ATOMS: atom_id res chain seq x y z
N MET A 1 -7.27 -17.73 0.24
CA MET A 1 -8.35 -16.78 0.57
C MET A 1 -7.71 -15.41 0.70
N SER A 2 -8.12 -14.44 -0.11
CA SER A 2 -7.79 -13.03 0.11
C SER A 2 -9.08 -12.34 0.55
N GLY A 3 -9.18 -12.03 1.84
CA GLY A 3 -10.25 -11.16 2.36
C GLY A 3 -10.01 -9.71 1.98
N PRO A 4 -10.89 -8.78 2.38
CA PRO A 4 -10.59 -7.36 2.30
C PRO A 4 -9.28 -7.07 3.07
N LEU A 5 -8.52 -6.11 2.56
CA LEU A 5 -7.31 -5.63 3.22
C LEU A 5 -7.68 -4.96 4.54
N ALA A 6 -6.91 -5.23 5.59
CA ALA A 6 -7.13 -4.73 6.92
C ALA A 6 -5.85 -4.12 7.52
N GLU A 7 -6.01 -3.36 8.61
CA GLU A 7 -4.88 -2.88 9.39
C GLU A 7 -3.98 -4.05 9.83
N GLY A 8 -2.68 -3.87 9.71
CA GLY A 8 -1.67 -4.89 10.02
C GLY A 8 -1.30 -5.78 8.85
N ASP A 9 -2.05 -5.75 7.74
CA ASP A 9 -1.71 -6.54 6.56
C ASP A 9 -0.44 -6.01 5.87
N LEU A 10 0.42 -6.94 5.45
CA LEU A 10 1.56 -6.65 4.60
C LEU A 10 1.12 -6.68 3.14
N VAL A 11 1.10 -5.52 2.49
CA VAL A 11 0.62 -5.35 1.11
C VAL A 11 1.73 -4.96 0.15
N GLN A 12 1.55 -5.26 -1.13
CA GLN A 12 2.43 -4.82 -2.22
C GLN A 12 1.72 -3.76 -3.07
N PHE A 13 2.37 -2.62 -3.27
CA PHE A 13 1.99 -1.63 -4.27
C PHE A 13 2.82 -1.82 -5.54
N LEU A 14 2.15 -1.71 -6.69
CA LEU A 14 2.80 -1.69 -8.00
C LEU A 14 2.51 -0.34 -8.66
N ASP A 15 3.55 0.35 -9.10
CA ASP A 15 3.36 1.57 -9.89
C ASP A 15 3.37 1.29 -11.41
N ASN A 16 3.04 2.31 -12.19
CA ASN A 16 2.97 2.24 -13.66
C ASN A 16 4.34 1.98 -14.31
N LYS A 17 5.44 2.08 -13.55
CA LYS A 17 6.81 1.76 -14.00
C LYS A 17 7.23 0.35 -13.60
N GLY A 18 6.33 -0.43 -13.00
CA GLY A 18 6.60 -1.78 -12.51
C GLY A 18 7.42 -1.83 -11.22
N ARG A 19 7.59 -0.70 -10.51
CA ARG A 19 8.25 -0.68 -9.21
C ARG A 19 7.32 -1.28 -8.17
N ARG A 20 7.89 -2.16 -7.33
CA ARG A 20 7.19 -2.87 -6.27
C ARG A 20 7.59 -2.29 -4.93
N TYR A 21 6.61 -1.92 -4.13
CA TYR A 21 6.79 -1.42 -2.78
C TYR A 21 6.03 -2.32 -1.82
N GLN A 22 6.54 -2.48 -0.61
CA GLN A 22 5.86 -3.24 0.42
C GLN A 22 5.67 -2.38 1.65
N ALA A 23 4.48 -2.43 2.23
CA ALA A 23 4.19 -1.71 3.46
C ALA A 23 3.18 -2.49 4.30
N VAL A 24 3.24 -2.25 5.61
CA VAL A 24 2.18 -2.66 6.53
C VAL A 24 1.10 -1.60 6.50
N LEU A 25 -0.15 -2.03 6.33
CA LEU A 25 -1.32 -1.18 6.42
C LEU A 25 -1.49 -0.68 7.86
N THR A 26 -1.53 0.65 8.06
CA THR A 26 -1.69 1.28 9.37
C THR A 26 -2.67 2.44 9.23
N ILE A 27 -3.69 2.48 10.10
CA ILE A 27 -4.73 3.51 10.02
C ILE A 27 -4.12 4.91 10.16
N GLY A 28 -4.57 5.83 9.32
CA GLY A 28 -4.13 7.23 9.33
C GLY A 28 -2.71 7.44 8.76
N LYS A 29 -2.07 6.40 8.22
CA LYS A 29 -0.83 6.55 7.45
C LYS A 29 -1.10 6.68 5.97
N GLU A 30 -0.14 7.30 5.30
CA GLU A 30 -0.12 7.49 3.86
C GLU A 30 1.07 6.74 3.26
N PHE A 31 0.83 6.05 2.15
CA PHE A 31 1.89 5.52 1.30
C PHE A 31 2.21 6.56 0.22
N HIS A 32 3.42 7.10 0.23
CA HIS A 32 3.87 8.08 -0.77
C HIS A 32 4.69 7.42 -1.87
N SER A 33 4.35 7.76 -3.11
CA SER A 33 5.05 7.35 -4.32
C SER A 33 5.34 8.55 -5.21
N HIS A 34 6.03 8.31 -6.33
CA HIS A 34 6.24 9.34 -7.34
C HIS A 34 4.95 9.76 -8.05
N SER A 35 3.90 8.94 -7.94
CA SER A 35 2.60 9.17 -8.58
C SER A 35 1.60 9.87 -7.65
N GLY A 36 2.02 10.26 -6.43
CA GLY A 36 1.16 10.80 -5.40
C GLY A 36 1.14 9.89 -4.17
N TYR A 37 0.09 10.00 -3.35
CA TYR A 37 -0.06 9.24 -2.12
C TYR A 37 -1.36 8.45 -2.08
N ILE A 38 -1.38 7.39 -1.27
CA ILE A 38 -2.55 6.57 -0.96
C ILE A 38 -2.73 6.61 0.57
N ALA A 39 -3.86 7.12 1.04
CA ALA A 39 -4.23 7.04 2.45
C ALA A 39 -4.79 5.65 2.76
N HIS A 40 -4.44 5.11 3.93
CA HIS A 40 -5.05 3.92 4.48
C HIS A 40 -6.52 4.16 4.87
#